data_AF-A0A975R0K8-F1
#
_entry.id   AF-A0A975R0K8-F1
#
_cell.length_a   1.000
_cell.length_b   1.000
_cell.length_c   1.000
_cell.angle_alpha   90.00
_cell.angle_beta   90.00
_cell.angle_gamma   90.00
#
_symmetry.space_group_name_H-M   'P 1'
#
loop_
_entity.id
_entity.type
_entity.pdbx_description
1 polymer ?
#
loop_
_entity_poly.entity_id
_entity_poly.type
_entity_poly.pdbx_seq_one_letter_code
_entity_poly.pdbx_strand_id
1 'polypeptide(L)' 'MKIYLIWAVVENENDAPWLVAAWDEYCMDSNSEGWMEELAKARSEYGAGNIRVTTTLAVDYDKVVRAFEPADVTPDVIET' A
#
# COMPACT_ATOMS: atom_id res chain seq x y z
N MET A 1 -14.01 2.25 -7.20
CA MET A 1 -13.18 1.09 -6.80
C MET A 1 -12.57 1.42 -5.46
N LYS A 2 -12.86 0.61 -4.44
CA LYS A 2 -12.28 0.77 -3.10
C LYS A 2 -10.92 0.10 -3.02
N ILE A 3 -10.02 0.70 -2.23
CA ILE A 3 -8.78 0.03 -1.78
C ILE A 3 -8.88 -0.23 -0.29
N TYR A 4 -8.63 -1.46 0.11
CA TYR A 4 -8.49 -1.94 1.47
C TYR A 4 -7.02 -1.86 1.86
N LEU A 5 -6.74 -1.20 2.98
CA LEU A 5 -5.39 -0.92 3.43
C LEU A 5 -5.18 -1.47 4.83
N ILE A 6 -4.07 -2.19 5.04
CA ILE A 6 -3.59 -2.63 6.36
C ILE A 6 -2.44 -1.73 6.76
N TRP A 7 -2.57 -1.02 7.86
CA TRP A 7 -1.53 -0.18 8.45
C TRP A 7 -1.05 -0.76 9.77
N ALA A 8 0.25 -0.69 10.02
CA ALA A 8 0.87 -1.02 11.31
C ALA A 8 1.44 0.25 11.96
N VAL A 9 1.19 0.43 13.25
CA VAL A 9 1.80 1.49 14.06
C VAL A 9 2.91 0.86 14.89
N VAL A 10 4.15 1.29 14.67
CA VAL A 10 5.32 0.75 15.38
C VAL A 10 5.81 1.79 16.38
N GLU A 11 5.69 1.48 17.67
CA GLU A 11 5.97 2.40 18.80
C GLU A 11 7.44 2.90 18.84
N ASN A 12 8.34 2.27 18.08
CA ASN A 12 9.79 2.56 18.12
C ASN A 12 10.25 3.56 17.04
N GLU A 13 9.41 3.89 16.05
CA GLU A 13 9.76 4.78 14.93
C GLU A 13 8.73 5.92 14.80
N ASN A 14 8.84 6.93 15.68
CA ASN A 14 8.08 8.19 15.60
C ASN A 14 6.55 8.07 15.51
N ASP A 15 5.96 6.96 15.99
CA ASP A 15 4.51 6.65 15.88
C ASP A 15 3.95 6.74 14.44
N ALA A 16 4.81 6.67 13.43
CA ALA A 16 4.39 6.78 12.04
C ALA A 16 3.71 5.47 11.58
N PRO A 17 2.48 5.52 11.03
CA PRO A 17 1.84 4.33 10.49
C PRO A 17 2.52 3.91 9.18
N TRP A 18 2.89 2.63 9.09
CA TRP A 18 3.46 2.01 7.90
C TRP A 18 2.40 1.19 7.16
N LEU A 19 2.34 1.34 5.84
CA LEU A 19 1.44 0.54 5.01
C LEU A 19 2.03 -0.88 4.85
N VAL A 20 1.30 -1.87 5.33
CA VAL A 20 1.71 -3.29 5.28
C VAL A 20 1.18 -3.95 4.00
N ALA A 21 -0.07 -3.67 3.66
CA ALA A 21 -0.74 -4.25 2.50
C ALA A 21 -1.83 -3.34 1.95
N ALA A 22 -2.05 -3.41 0.64
CA ALA A 22 -3.10 -2.70 -0.08
C ALA A 22 -3.74 -3.61 -1.12
N TRP A 23 -5.06 -3.75 -1.06
CA TRP A 23 -5.84 -4.62 -1.93
C TRP A 23 -6.98 -3.84 -2.55
N ASP A 24 -7.17 -3.97 -3.86
CA ASP A 24 -8.37 -3.42 -4.48
C ASP A 24 -9.59 -4.31 -4.25
N GLU A 25 -10.76 -3.71 -4.48
CA GLU A 25 -12.07 -4.34 -4.34
C GLU A 25 -12.21 -5.63 -5.16
N TYR A 26 -11.60 -5.72 -6.35
CA TYR A 26 -11.67 -6.93 -7.17
C TYR A 26 -10.79 -8.05 -6.60
N CYS A 27 -9.57 -7.73 -6.14
CA CYS A 27 -8.70 -8.70 -5.46
C CYS A 27 -9.35 -9.22 -4.17
N MET A 28 -10.02 -8.35 -3.41
CA MET A 28 -10.77 -8.73 -2.22
C MET A 28 -11.94 -9.65 -2.52
N ASP A 29 -12.76 -9.29 -3.53
CA ASP A 29 -13.94 -10.07 -3.90
C ASP A 29 -13.57 -11.43 -4.48
N SER A 30 -12.45 -11.53 -5.20
CA SER A 30 -11.98 -12.78 -5.81
C SER A 30 -11.14 -13.66 -4.88
N ASN A 31 -10.50 -13.08 -3.84
CA ASN A 31 -9.62 -13.80 -2.93
C ASN A 31 -9.67 -13.25 -1.49
N SER A 32 -10.85 -13.32 -0.89
CA SER A 32 -11.05 -12.89 0.51
C SER A 32 -10.24 -13.69 1.53
N GLU A 33 -9.89 -14.95 1.23
CA GLU A 33 -9.03 -15.78 2.09
C GLU A 33 -7.60 -15.24 2.15
N GLY A 34 -7.01 -14.86 1.01
CA GLY A 34 -5.68 -14.25 0.96
C GLY A 34 -5.59 -12.97 1.77
N TRP A 35 -6.64 -12.15 1.75
CA TRP A 35 -6.72 -10.97 2.63
C TRP A 35 -6.69 -11.32 4.12
N MET A 36 -7.45 -12.35 4.52
CA MET A 36 -7.48 -12.78 5.91
C MET A 36 -6.12 -13.34 6.36
N GLU A 37 -5.41 -14.04 5.47
CA GLU A 37 -4.05 -14.50 5.71
C GLU A 37 -3.06 -13.34 5.89
N GLU A 38 -3.13 -12.32 5.03
CA GLU A 38 -2.28 -11.13 5.18
C GLU A 38 -2.57 -10.37 6.46
N LEU A 39 -3.85 -10.23 6.82
CA LEU A 39 -4.24 -9.60 8.08
C LEU A 39 -3.74 -10.42 9.29
N ALA A 40 -3.81 -11.74 9.22
CA ALA A 40 -3.28 -12.61 10.27
C ALA A 40 -1.75 -12.48 10.39
N LYS A 41 -1.04 -12.45 9.26
CA LYS A 41 0.40 -12.25 9.21
C LYS A 41 0.79 -10.90 9.82
N ALA A 42 0.14 -9.81 9.41
CA ALA A 42 0.38 -8.48 9.94
C ALA A 42 0.15 -8.42 11.46
N ARG A 43 -0.92 -9.04 11.96
CA ARG A 43 -1.19 -9.12 13.41
C ARG A 43 -0.12 -9.93 14.16
N SER A 44 0.41 -10.98 13.55
CA SER A 44 1.48 -11.79 14.15
C SER A 44 2.82 -11.04 14.20
N GLU A 45 3.10 -10.19 13.22
CA GLU A 45 4.37 -9.49 13.08
C GLU A 45 4.42 -8.21 13.91
N TYR A 46 3.34 -7.42 13.89
CA TYR A 46 3.30 -6.09 14.52
C TYR A 46 2.48 -6.05 15.82
N GLY A 47 1.76 -7.12 16.14
CA GLY A 47 0.83 -7.19 17.27
C GLY A 47 -0.57 -6.68 16.91
N ALA A 48 -1.61 -7.41 17.34
CA ALA A 48 -2.98 -7.12 16.94
C ALA A 48 -3.49 -5.73 17.34
N GLY A 49 -3.01 -5.17 18.46
CA GLY A 49 -3.36 -3.82 18.92
C GLY A 49 -2.81 -2.69 18.04
N ASN A 50 -1.81 -3.00 17.23
CA ASN A 50 -1.06 -2.05 16.42
C ASN A 50 -1.52 -2.00 14.97
N ILE A 51 -2.49 -2.83 14.59
CA ILE A 51 -3.04 -2.86 13.23
C ILE A 51 -4.24 -1.92 13.12
N ARG A 52 -4.32 -1.19 12.00
CA ARG A 52 -5.48 -0.39 11.58
C ARG A 52 -5.85 -0.78 10.15
N VAL A 53 -7.12 -1.09 9.94
CA VAL A 53 -7.66 -1.35 8.59
C VAL A 53 -8.51 -0.16 8.18
N THR A 54 -8.26 0.38 6.99
CA THR A 54 -9.05 1.48 6.43
C THR A 54 -9.38 1.21 4.97
N THR A 55 -10.35 1.94 4.45
CA THR A 55 -10.70 1.92 3.04
C THR A 55 -10.65 3.32 2.46
N THR A 56 -10.17 3.47 1.23
CA THR A 56 -10.24 4.72 0.47
C THR A 56 -10.93 4.50 -0.86
N LEU A 57 -11.69 5.52 -1.31
CA LEU A 57 -12.60 5.43 -2.45
C LEU A 57 -12.02 5.96 -3.77
N ALA A 58 -10.79 6.48 -3.78
CA ALA A 58 -10.25 7.08 -5.00
C ALA A 58 -8.73 6.90 -5.07
N VAL A 59 -8.29 5.79 -5.64
CA VAL A 59 -6.98 5.74 -6.30
C VAL A 59 -7.23 6.03 -7.77
N ASP A 60 -6.60 7.09 -8.26
CA ASP A 60 -6.51 7.42 -9.68
C ASP A 60 -5.44 6.51 -10.28
N TYR A 61 -5.86 5.32 -10.74
CA TYR A 61 -4.94 4.28 -11.23
C TYR A 61 -4.08 4.76 -12.38
N ASP A 62 -4.63 5.62 -13.25
CA ASP A 62 -3.88 6.19 -14.36
C ASP A 62 -2.70 7.02 -13.86
N LYS A 63 -2.87 7.77 -12.77
CA LYS A 63 -1.74 8.48 -12.13
C LYS A 63 -0.74 7.56 -11.47
N VAL A 64 -1.17 6.47 -10.84
CA VAL A 64 -0.27 5.50 -10.22
C VAL A 64 0.58 4.84 -11.31
N VAL A 65 -0.03 4.37 -12.39
CA VAL A 65 0.67 3.76 -13.53
C VAL A 65 1.68 4.73 -14.13
N ARG A 66 1.28 5.99 -14.39
CA ARG A 66 2.19 7.04 -14.89
C ARG A 66 3.36 7.32 -13.96
N ALA A 67 3.19 7.18 -12.64
CA ALA A 67 4.29 7.38 -11.70
C ALA A 67 5.37 6.27 -11.77
N PHE A 68 5.04 5.11 -12.33
CA PHE A 68 5.98 4.01 -12.60
C PHE A 68 6.49 3.99 -14.04
N GLU A 69 5.99 4.86 -14.92
CA GLU A 69 6.60 5.06 -16.23
C GLU A 69 7.99 5.67 -16.01
N PRO A 70 9.05 5.09 -16.62
CA PRO A 70 10.39 5.66 -16.51
C PRO A 70 10.34 7.10 -17.00
N ALA A 71 10.84 8.03 -16.20
CA ALA A 71 10.97 9.41 -16.63
C ALA A 71 11.76 9.42 -17.95
N ASP A 72 11.26 10.13 -18.96
CA ASP A 72 12.03 10.39 -20.18
C ASP A 72 13.33 11.07 -19.74
N VAL A 73 14.39 10.28 -19.66
CA VAL A 73 15.75 10.78 -19.43
C VAL A 73 16.11 11.50 -20.73
N THR A 74 15.75 12.76 -20.81
CA THR A 74 16.38 13.66 -21.77
C THR A 74 17.85 13.68 -21.35
N PRO A 75 18.78 13.18 -22.19
CA PRO A 75 20.18 13.26 -21.84
C PRO A 75 20.49 14.74 -21.69
N ASP A 76 20.84 15.14 -20.46
CA ASP A 76 21.38 16.46 -20.20
C ASP A 76 22.51 16.66 -21.21
N VAL A 77 22.35 17.66 -22.07
CA VAL A 77 23.44 18.17 -22.86
C VAL A 77 24.46 18.67 -21.84
N ILE A 78 25.47 17.85 -21.56
CA ILE A 78 26.66 18.31 -20.86
C ILE A 78 27.31 19.30 -21.83
N GLU A 79 26.97 20.58 -21.68
CA GLU A 79 27.70 21.65 -22.34
C GLU A 79 29.15 21.57 -21.84
N THR A 80 30.04 21.35 -22.81
CA THR A 80 31.49 21.20 -22.62
C THR A 80 32.19 22.53 -22.72
#